data_AF-A0A0N1PBL3-F1
#
_entry.id   AF-A0A0N1PBL3-F1
#
_cell.length_a   1.000
_cell.length_b   1.000
_cell.length_c   1.000
_cell.angle_alpha   90.00
_cell.angle_beta   90.00
_cell.angle_gamma   90.00
#
_symmetry.space_group_name_H-M   'P 1'
#
loop_
_entity.id
_entity.type
_entity.pdbx_description
1 polymer ?
#
loop_
_entity_poly.entity_id
_entity_poly.type
_entity_poly.pdbx_seq_one_letter_code
_entity_poly.pdbx_strand_id
1 'polypeptide(L)'
;MPRAYYRPFTAYEEAVGFHAARRNAYCFCAFMFGGLLLKVALTMRYSTVVNPNKGIALEEDPRYQELMEKRVALMEDLSTQESMKRAMRARRFAPPA
;
A
#
# COMPACT_ATOMS: atom_id res chain seq x y z
N MET A 1 30.13 58.73 1.47
CA MET A 1 29.55 57.38 1.43
C MET A 1 30.29 56.58 0.36
N PRO A 2 30.94 55.45 0.67
CA PRO A 2 31.72 54.73 -0.32
C PRO A 2 30.75 54.08 -1.33
N ARG A 3 30.90 54.42 -2.62
CA ARG A 3 30.22 53.75 -3.72
C ARG A 3 30.79 52.34 -3.80
N ALA A 4 29.94 51.31 -3.70
CA ALA A 4 30.33 49.94 -3.94
C ALA A 4 30.91 49.83 -5.35
N TYR A 5 32.22 49.61 -5.44
CA TYR A 5 32.90 49.27 -6.68
C TYR A 5 32.39 47.89 -7.09
N TYR A 6 31.45 47.84 -8.03
CA TYR A 6 31.05 46.62 -8.71
C TYR A 6 32.25 46.17 -9.55
N ARG A 7 33.07 45.27 -9.00
CA ARG A 7 34.14 44.63 -9.77
C ARG A 7 33.43 43.69 -10.75
N PRO A 8 33.51 43.91 -12.07
CA PRO A 8 32.92 42.96 -12.99
C PRO A 8 33.65 41.64 -12.78
N PHE A 9 32.93 40.62 -12.32
CA PHE A 9 33.44 39.25 -12.36
C PHE A 9 33.89 38.99 -13.78
N THR A 10 35.12 38.53 -13.96
CA THR A 10 35.60 38.22 -15.31
C THR A 10 34.71 37.09 -15.84
N ALA A 11 34.34 37.10 -17.12
CA ALA A 11 33.47 36.07 -17.72
C ALA A 11 33.96 34.62 -17.44
N TYR A 12 35.25 34.47 -17.13
CA TYR A 12 35.87 33.24 -16.68
C TYR A 12 35.40 32.77 -15.29
N GLU A 13 35.24 33.66 -14.31
CA GLU A 13 34.73 33.31 -12.97
C GLU A 13 33.26 32.89 -13.01
N GLU A 14 32.45 33.52 -13.87
CA GLU A 14 31.05 33.12 -14.07
C GLU A 14 30.94 31.78 -14.79
N ALA A 15 31.70 31.55 -15.86
CA ALA A 15 31.68 30.30 -16.59
C ALA A 15 32.20 29.12 -15.75
N VAL A 16 33.34 29.31 -15.06
CA VAL A 16 33.91 28.27 -14.19
C VAL A 16 33.04 28.07 -12.95
N GLY A 17 32.50 29.14 -12.37
CA GLY A 17 31.55 29.10 -11.25
C GLY A 17 30.26 28.36 -11.61
N PHE A 18 29.71 28.59 -12.81
CA PHE A 18 28.51 27.94 -13.31
C PHE A 18 28.75 26.46 -13.63
N HIS A 19 29.90 26.12 -14.23
CA HIS A 19 30.28 24.71 -14.46
C HIS A 19 30.51 23.95 -13.15
N ALA A 20 31.15 24.58 -12.16
CA ALA A 20 31.33 24.01 -10.83
C ALA A 20 29.98 23.83 -10.12
N ALA A 21 29.10 24.83 -10.16
CA ALA A 21 27.75 24.76 -9.61
C ALA A 21 26.93 23.65 -10.28
N ARG A 22 27.01 23.51 -11.61
CA ARG A 22 26.33 22.46 -12.37
C ARG A 22 26.83 21.06 -11.99
N ARG A 23 28.15 20.87 -11.86
CA ARG A 23 28.74 19.59 -11.40
C ARG A 23 28.30 19.26 -9.98
N ASN A 24 28.33 20.24 -9.08
CA ASN A 24 27.94 20.05 -7.69
C ASN A 24 26.44 19.72 -7.56
N ALA A 25 25.59 20.32 -8.41
CA ALA A 25 24.17 20.00 -8.49
C ALA A 25 23.94 18.55 -8.93
N TYR A 26 24.67 18.05 -9.93
CA TYR A 26 24.56 16.64 -10.34
C TYR A 26 24.98 15.68 -9.22
N CYS A 27 26.07 15.96 -8.51
CA CYS A 27 26.48 15.17 -7.36
C CYS A 27 25.42 15.17 -6.27
N PHE A 28 24.87 16.33 -5.93
CA PHE A 28 23.84 16.46 -4.91
C PHE A 28 22.55 15.71 -5.29
N CYS A 29 22.10 15.85 -6.54
CA CYS A 29 20.97 15.10 -7.07
C CYS A 29 21.23 13.59 -7.03
N ALA A 30 22.42 13.14 -7.44
CA ALA A 30 22.78 11.72 -7.42
C ALA A 30 22.76 11.14 -6.00
N PHE A 31 23.31 11.86 -5.02
CA PHE A 31 23.26 11.45 -3.62
C PHE A 31 21.83 11.43 -3.07
N MET A 32 21.01 12.44 -3.37
CA MET A 32 19.61 12.49 -2.93
C MET A 32 18.79 11.34 -3.54
N PHE A 33 18.85 11.13 -4.85
CA PHE A 33 18.12 10.05 -5.52
C PHE A 33 18.64 8.67 -5.09
N GLY A 34 19.96 8.49 -4.99
CA GLY A 34 20.56 7.25 -4.52
C GLY A 34 20.16 6.92 -3.07
N GLY A 35 20.18 7.92 -2.19
CA GLY A 35 19.72 7.78 -0.81
C GLY A 35 18.22 7.46 -0.72
N LEU A 36 17.40 8.07 -1.58
CA LEU A 36 15.95 7.80 -1.63
C LEU A 36 15.66 6.38 -2.12
N LEU A 37 16.35 5.91 -3.16
CA LEU A 37 16.26 4.53 -3.63
C LEU A 37 16.74 3.52 -2.58
N LEU A 38 17.84 3.81 -1.90
CA LEU A 38 18.34 2.98 -0.80
C LEU A 38 17.32 2.92 0.34
N LYS A 39 16.73 4.06 0.72
CA LYS A 39 15.67 4.11 1.72
C LYS A 39 14.47 3.25 1.30
N VAL A 40 14.00 3.36 0.05
CA VAL A 40 12.89 2.55 -0.46
C VAL A 40 13.23 1.06 -0.42
N ALA A 41 14.43 0.66 -0.84
CA ALA A 41 14.87 -0.73 -0.80
C ALA A 41 14.93 -1.28 0.64
N LEU A 42 15.43 -0.49 1.58
CA LEU A 42 15.49 -0.83 2.99
C LEU A 42 14.09 -0.89 3.60
N THR A 43 13.21 0.07 3.31
CA THR A 43 11.84 0.05 3.81
C THR A 43 11.06 -1.12 3.21
N MET A 44 11.27 -1.49 1.94
CA MET A 44 10.63 -2.68 1.37
C MET A 44 11.01 -3.98 2.10
N ARG A 45 12.26 -4.08 2.59
CA ARG A 45 12.76 -5.28 3.28
C ARG A 45 12.48 -5.28 4.79
N TYR A 46 12.55 -4.12 5.44
CA TYR A 46 12.55 -3.98 6.89
C TYR A 46 11.39 -3.15 7.44
N SER A 47 10.49 -2.62 6.59
CA SER A 47 9.26 -1.99 7.06
C SER A 47 8.43 -3.02 7.82
N THR A 48 8.31 -2.77 9.12
CA THR A 48 7.35 -3.41 10.01
C THR A 48 5.93 -2.88 9.79
N VAL A 49 5.77 -1.80 9.02
CA VAL A 49 4.46 -1.36 8.53
C VAL A 49 4.02 -2.39 7.50
N VAL A 50 3.24 -3.34 7.99
CA VAL A 50 2.33 -4.26 7.31
C VAL A 50 2.52 -4.21 5.81
N ASN A 51 3.42 -5.05 5.32
CA ASN A 51 3.50 -5.32 3.89
C ASN A 51 2.11 -5.86 3.49
N PRO A 52 1.33 -5.15 2.65
CA PRO A 52 -0.02 -5.60 2.28
C PRO A 52 0.02 -6.93 1.53
N ASN A 53 1.18 -7.31 0.98
CA ASN A 53 1.41 -8.61 0.35
C ASN A 53 1.96 -9.68 1.33
N LYS A 54 2.22 -9.31 2.58
CA LYS A 54 2.73 -10.18 3.65
C LYS A 54 1.83 -10.10 4.89
N GLY A 55 0.56 -9.74 4.71
CA GLY A 55 -0.45 -10.36 5.55
C GLY A 55 -0.31 -11.85 5.26
N ILE A 56 -0.02 -12.65 6.28
CA ILE A 56 -0.39 -14.08 6.27
C ILE A 56 -1.76 -14.09 5.59
N ALA A 57 -1.86 -14.68 4.40
CA ALA A 57 -3.11 -14.68 3.67
C ALA A 57 -4.16 -15.08 4.69
N LEU A 58 -5.20 -14.28 4.92
CA LEU A 58 -6.13 -14.54 6.02
C LEU A 58 -6.67 -16.00 5.95
N GLU A 59 -6.67 -16.56 4.73
CA GLU A 59 -6.89 -17.97 4.38
C GLU A 59 -5.92 -19.00 5.00
N GLU A 60 -4.66 -18.64 5.27
CA GLU A 60 -3.64 -19.50 5.89
C GLU A 60 -3.72 -19.51 7.44
N ASP A 61 -4.51 -18.62 8.06
CA ASP A 61 -4.72 -18.65 9.51
C ASP A 61 -5.71 -19.77 9.87
N PRO A 62 -5.29 -20.78 10.66
CA PRO A 62 -6.16 -21.90 11.02
C PRO A 62 -7.42 -21.46 11.78
N ARG A 63 -7.35 -20.34 12.53
CA ARG A 63 -8.51 -19.80 13.26
C ARG A 63 -9.54 -19.19 12.31
N TYR A 64 -9.08 -18.64 11.19
CA TYR A 64 -9.96 -18.10 10.16
C TYR A 64 -10.68 -19.22 9.42
N GLN A 65 -9.99 -20.31 9.11
CA GLN A 65 -10.58 -21.51 8.50
C GLN A 65 -11.68 -22.10 9.40
N GLU A 66 -11.40 -22.29 10.70
CA GLU A 66 -12.41 -22.77 11.65
C GLU A 66 -13.65 -21.87 11.73
N LEU A 67 -13.46 -20.55 11.68
CA LEU A 67 -14.58 -19.60 11.67
C LEU A 67 -15.38 -19.66 10.38
N MET A 68 -14.72 -19.92 9.25
CA MET A 68 -15.38 -20.03 7.96
C MET A 68 -16.18 -21.33 7.85
N GLU A 69 -15.65 -22.44 8.34
CA GLU A 69 -16.37 -23.71 8.48
C GLU A 69 -17.62 -23.56 9.36
N LYS A 70 -17.51 -22.87 10.50
CA LYS A 70 -18.66 -22.56 11.37
C LYS A 70 -19.71 -21.71 10.65
N ARG A 71 -19.30 -20.75 9.81
CA ARG A 71 -20.24 -19.96 9.00
C ARG A 71 -20.97 -20.82 7.98
N VAL A 72 -20.27 -21.73 7.31
CA VAL A 72 -20.86 -22.64 6.32
C VAL A 72 -21.89 -23.55 6.99
N ALA A 73 -21.55 -24.18 8.11
CA ALA A 73 -22.48 -25.04 8.87
C ALA A 73 -23.74 -24.28 9.30
N LEU A 74 -23.60 -23.04 9.81
CA LEU A 74 -24.74 -22.21 10.19
C LEU A 74 -25.61 -21.80 8.97
N MET A 75 -25.00 -21.54 7.81
CA MET A 75 -25.75 -21.24 6.59
C MET A 75 -26.51 -22.47 6.07
N GLU A 76 -25.92 -23.66 6.16
CA GLU A 76 -26.59 -24.91 5.81
C GLU A 76 -27.80 -25.16 6.72
N ASP A 77 -27.64 -25.01 8.04
CA ASP A 77 -28.74 -25.13 9.00
C ASP A 77 -29.88 -24.13 8.74
N LEU A 78 -29.54 -22.87 8.48
CA LEU A 78 -30.49 -21.82 8.12
C LEU A 78 -31.23 -22.14 6.82
N SER A 79 -30.49 -22.58 5.79
CA SER A 79 -31.08 -22.97 4.50
C SER A 79 -32.05 -24.15 4.66
N THR A 80 -31.71 -25.09 5.53
CA THR A 80 -32.53 -26.27 5.84
C THR A 80 -33.80 -25.84 6.57
N GLN A 81 -33.69 -24.95 7.55
CA GLN A 81 -34.83 -24.40 8.29
C GLN A 81 -35.76 -23.58 7.37
N GLU A 82 -35.22 -22.78 6.46
CA GLU A 82 -36.01 -22.04 5.48
C GLU A 82 -36.72 -22.96 4.49
N SER A 83 -36.05 -24.02 4.03
CA SER A 83 -36.63 -25.02 3.14
C SER A 83 -37.80 -25.75 3.82
N MET A 84 -37.64 -26.12 5.10
CA MET A 84 -38.69 -26.74 5.91
C MET A 84 -39.87 -25.80 6.12
N LYS A 85 -39.60 -24.51 6.36
CA LYS A 85 -40.64 -23.47 6.50
C LYS A 85 -41.40 -23.24 5.19
N ARG A 86 -40.73 -23.32 4.03
CA ARG A 86 -41.39 -23.26 2.72
C ARG A 86 -42.24 -24.51 2.47
N ALA A 87 -41.72 -25.71 2.76
CA ALA A 87 -42.46 -26.96 2.63
C ALA A 87 -43.71 -27.00 3.52
N MET A 88 -43.62 -26.53 4.76
CA MET A 88 -44.78 -26.42 5.65
C MET A 88 -45.82 -25.42 5.15
N ARG A 89 -45.40 -24.27 4.62
CA ARG A 89 -46.34 -23.33 3.99
C ARG A 89 -47.01 -23.96 2.78
N ALA A 90 -46.27 -24.60 1.90
CA ALA A 90 -46.83 -25.29 0.72
C ALA A 90 -47.88 -26.35 1.13
N ARG A 91 -47.63 -27.10 2.20
CA ARG A 91 -48.60 -28.06 2.76
C ARG A 91 -49.84 -27.39 3.38
N ARG A 92 -49.70 -26.23 4.02
CA ARG A 92 -50.84 -25.48 4.60
C ARG A 92 -51.73 -24.82 3.55
N PHE A 93 -51.18 -24.51 2.37
CA PHE A 93 -51.93 -23.95 1.24
C PHE A 93 -52.39 -25.01 0.23
N ALA A 94 -52.07 -26.29 0.45
CA ALA A 94 -52.63 -27.36 -0.34
C ALA A 94 -54.12 -27.54 0.03
N PRO A 95 -55.05 -27.50 -0.94
CA PRO A 95 -56.47 -27.68 -0.65
C PRO A 95 -56.71 -29.10 -0.11
N PRO A 96 -57.59 -29.28 0.90
CA PRO A 96 -57.98 -30.60 1.35
C PRO A 96 -58.66 -31.37 0.21
N ALA A 97 -58.28 -32.63 0.05
CA ALA A 97 -58.83 -33.56 -0.94
C ALA A 97 -60.26 -33.98 -0.59
#